data_AF-A0A428XVY0-F1
#
_entry.id   AF-A0A428XVY0-F1
#
_cell.length_a   1.000
_cell.length_b   1.000
_cell.length_c   1.000
_cell.angle_alpha   90.00
_cell.angle_beta   90.00
_cell.angle_gamma   90.00
#
_symmetry.space_group_name_H-M   'P 1'
#
loop_
_entity.id
_entity.type
_entity.pdbx_description
1 polymer ?
#
loop_
_entity_poly.entity_id
_entity_poly.type
_entity_poly.pdbx_seq_one_letter_code
_entity_poly.pdbx_strand_id
1 'polypeptide(L)' 'MAAIEAEWPLIAAEIDVVDAEIATINAAEHGGPSPLDWRRLRRAEARVTRVAAELAARPAGLKAVA' A
#
# COMPACT_ATOMS: atom_id res chain seq x y z
N MET A 1 -17.50 -1.89 -13.02
CA MET A 1 -16.05 -1.97 -13.22
C MET A 1 -15.30 -0.74 -12.66
N ALA A 2 -15.84 0.48 -12.76
CA ALA A 2 -15.15 1.70 -12.32
C ALA A 2 -14.75 1.77 -10.82
N ALA A 3 -15.49 1.13 -9.91
CA ALA A 3 -15.15 1.11 -8.48
C ALA A 3 -13.89 0.28 -8.18
N ILE A 4 -13.73 -0.87 -8.84
CA ILE A 4 -12.56 -1.75 -8.67
C ILE A 4 -11.29 -1.05 -9.17
N GLU A 5 -11.36 -0.40 -10.33
CA GLU A 5 -10.25 0.40 -10.87
C GLU A 5 -9.85 1.56 -9.94
N ALA A 6 -10.82 2.15 -9.24
CA ALA A 6 -10.59 3.24 -8.31
C ALA A 6 -9.80 2.79 -7.06
N GLU A 7 -9.95 1.54 -6.64
CA GLU A 7 -9.30 0.92 -5.47
C GLU A 7 -7.92 0.35 -5.80
N TRP A 8 -7.64 0.05 -7.08
CA TRP A 8 -6.38 -0.55 -7.52
C TRP A 8 -5.10 0.14 -7.00
N PRO A 9 -5.00 1.49 -6.95
CA PRO A 9 -3.82 2.15 -6.40
C PRO A 9 -3.54 1.80 -4.93
N LEU A 10 -4.59 1.58 -4.12
CA LEU A 10 -4.46 1.20 -2.72
C LEU A 10 -3.99 -0.25 -2.61
N ILE A 11 -4.62 -1.15 -3.36
CA ILE A 11 -4.22 -2.57 -3.43
C ILE A 11 -2.75 -2.69 -3.85
N ALA A 12 -2.31 -1.93 -4.86
CA ALA A 12 -0.92 -1.92 -5.28
C ALA A 12 0.03 -1.41 -4.19
N ALA A 13 -0.39 -0.45 -3.35
CA ALA A 13 0.41 0.01 -2.22
C ALA A 13 0.50 -1.04 -1.10
N GLU A 14 -0.57 -1.78 -0.87
CA GLU A 14 -0.59 -2.89 0.10
C GLU A 14 0.30 -4.05 -0.36
N ILE A 15 0.32 -4.35 -1.67
CA ILE A 15 1.25 -5.34 -2.25
C ILE A 15 2.70 -4.92 -2.03
N ASP A 16 3.05 -3.63 -2.22
CA ASP A 16 4.41 -3.14 -1.96
C ASP A 16 4.83 -3.35 -0.48
N VAL A 17 3.90 -3.28 0.47
CA VAL A 17 4.17 -3.56 1.89
C VAL A 17 4.48 -5.03 2.07
N VAL A 18 3.63 -5.91 1.54
CA VAL A 18 3.80 -7.36 1.63
C VAL A 18 5.13 -7.79 1.00
N ASP A 19 5.50 -7.22 -0.15
CA ASP A 19 6.80 -7.50 -0.79
C ASP A 19 7.98 -7.07 0.09
N ALA A 20 7.87 -5.93 0.78
CA ALA A 20 8.89 -5.46 1.72
C ALA A 20 8.97 -6.33 3.00
N GLU A 21 7.83 -6.82 3.49
CA GLU A 21 7.77 -7.75 4.62
C GLU A 21 8.38 -9.10 4.25
N ILE A 22 8.06 -9.65 3.08
CA ILE A 22 8.67 -10.88 2.55
C ILE A 22 10.18 -10.73 2.46
N ALA A 23 10.68 -9.60 1.94
CA ALA A 23 12.12 -9.33 1.89
C ALA A 23 12.75 -9.30 3.29
N THR A 24 12.06 -8.71 4.27
CA THR A 24 12.50 -8.66 5.67
C THR A 24 12.57 -10.06 6.30
N ILE A 25 11.55 -10.89 6.06
CA ILE A 25 11.52 -12.29 6.54
C ILE A 25 12.65 -13.10 5.91
N ASN A 26 12.83 -13.00 4.58
CA ASN A 26 13.88 -13.72 3.87
C ASN A 26 15.28 -13.27 4.33
N ALA A 27 15.45 -12.01 4.71
CA ALA A 27 16.73 -11.52 5.24
C ALA A 27 17.11 -12.18 6.57
N ALA A 28 16.15 -12.72 7.34
CA ALA A 28 16.45 -13.42 8.60
C ALA A 28 17.37 -14.63 8.40
N GLU A 29 17.25 -15.33 7.28
CA GLU A 29 18.12 -16.46 6.91
C GLU A 29 19.51 -15.99 6.43
N HIS A 30 19.70 -14.69 6.21
CA HIS A 30 20.88 -14.09 5.58
C HIS A 30 21.61 -13.06 6.49
N GLY A 31 21.45 -13.19 7.81
CA GLY A 31 22.08 -12.27 8.78
C GLY A 31 21.20 -11.11 9.24
N GLY A 32 19.93 -11.11 8.85
CA GLY A 32 18.91 -10.17 9.29
C GLY A 32 18.66 -9.00 8.32
N PRO A 33 17.56 -8.25 8.50
CA PRO A 33 17.20 -7.15 7.61
C PRO A 33 18.17 -5.98 7.72
N SER A 34 18.56 -5.42 6.58
CA SER A 34 19.44 -4.26 6.52
C SER A 34 18.68 -2.96 6.85
N PRO A 35 19.39 -1.86 7.17
CA PRO A 35 18.77 -0.54 7.30
C PRO A 35 17.97 -0.09 6.06
N LEU A 36 18.36 -0.56 4.87
CA LEU A 36 17.65 -0.26 3.63
C LEU A 36 16.32 -1.00 3.54
N ASP A 37 16.24 -2.24 4.03
CA ASP A 37 15.00 -3.02 4.06
C ASP A 37 13.98 -2.36 4.99
N TRP A 38 14.42 -1.92 6.17
CA TRP A 38 13.58 -1.13 7.07
C TRP A 38 13.10 0.18 6.45
N ARG A 39 13.95 0.84 5.65
CA ARG A 39 13.55 2.06 4.93
C ARG A 39 12.56 1.78 3.81
N ARG A 40 12.65 0.62 3.14
CA ARG A 40 11.68 0.18 2.13
C ARG A 40 10.33 -0.09 2.77
N LEU A 41 10.30 -0.86 3.87
CA LEU A 41 9.06 -1.16 4.60
C LEU A 41 8.33 0.11 5.05
N ARG A 42 9.03 1.03 5.76
CA ARG A 42 8.43 2.30 6.19
C ARG A 42 7.89 3.15 5.04
N ARG A 43 8.52 3.08 3.87
CA ARG A 43 8.06 3.83 2.69
C ARG A 43 6.83 3.21 2.04
N ALA A 44 6.76 1.88 2.01
CA ALA A 44 5.58 1.18 1.54
C ALA A 44 4.38 1.47 2.47
N GLU A 45 4.56 1.39 3.79
CA GLU A 45 3.51 1.74 4.77
C GLU A 45 3.03 3.19 4.64
N ALA A 46 3.98 4.13 4.49
CA ALA A 46 3.64 5.54 4.26
C ALA A 46 2.88 5.74 2.94
N ARG A 47 3.19 4.95 1.91
CA ARG A 47 2.47 4.98 0.63
C ARG A 47 1.04 4.47 0.79
N VAL A 48 0.83 3.38 1.53
CA VAL A 48 -0.52 2.89 1.86
C VAL A 48 -1.34 3.97 2.53
N THR A 49 -0.80 4.61 3.58
CA THR A 49 -1.51 5.66 4.32
C THR A 49 -1.88 6.83 3.40
N ARG A 50 -0.95 7.27 2.54
CA ARG A 50 -1.20 8.36 1.59
C ARG A 50 -2.30 7.98 0.59
N VAL A 51 -2.21 6.80 -0.02
CA VAL A 51 -3.17 6.38 -1.05
C VAL A 51 -4.55 6.11 -0.44
N ALA A 52 -4.61 5.57 0.78
CA ALA A 52 -5.86 5.41 1.52
C ALA A 52 -6.52 6.77 1.80
N ALA A 53 -5.74 7.77 2.21
CA ALA A 53 -6.23 9.13 2.41
C ALA A 53 -6.74 9.76 1.10
N GLU A 54 -6.02 9.58 0.00
CA GLU A 54 -6.45 10.03 -1.33
C GLU A 54 -7.76 9.36 -1.78
N LEU A 55 -7.89 8.05 -1.56
CA LEU A 55 -9.11 7.30 -1.89
C LEU A 55 -10.30 7.76 -1.04
N ALA A 56 -10.10 7.96 0.27
CA ALA A 56 -11.13 8.45 1.19
C ALA A 56 -11.55 9.90 0.91
N ALA A 57 -10.64 10.73 0.40
CA ALA A 57 -10.92 12.11 0.01
C ALA A 57 -11.71 12.22 -1.30
N ARG A 58 -11.84 11.14 -2.09
CA ARG A 58 -12.67 11.17 -3.30
C ARG A 58 -14.13 11.37 -2.88
N PRO A 59 -14.84 12.36 -3.45
CA PRO A 59 -16.25 12.53 -3.16
C PRO A 59 -16.96 11.24 -3.52
N ALA A 60 -17.62 10.62 -2.54
CA ALA A 60 -18.56 9.54 -2.80
C ALA A 60 -19.55 10.11 -3.80
N GLY A 61 -19.53 9.62 -5.04
CA GLY A 61 -20.47 10.06 -6.06
C GLY A 61 -21.85 9.96 -5.44
N LEU A 62 -22.46 11.11 -5.15
CA LEU A 62 -23.84 11.18 -4.70
C LEU A 62 -24.59 10.34 -5.72
N LYS A 63 -25.20 9.23 -5.28
CA LYS A 63 -26.21 8.56 -6.08
C LYS A 63 -27.27 9.63 -6.31
N ALA A 64 -27.23 10.27 -7.47
CA ALA A 64 -28.35 11.00 -8.00
C ALA A 64 -29.42 9.93 -8.28
N VAL A 65 -30.22 9.66 -7.27
CA VAL A 65 -31.50 8.98 -7.44
C VAL A 65 -32.42 10.06 -7.99
N ALA A 66 -32.56 10.08 -9.31
CA ALA A 66 -33.59 10.82 -10.03
C ALA A 66 -34.63 9.81 -10.52
#